data_AF-A0A3C1I7D3-F1
#
_entry.id   AF-A0A3C1I7D3-F1
#
_cell.length_a   1.000
_cell.length_b   1.000
_cell.length_c   1.000
_cell.angle_alpha   90.00
_cell.angle_beta   90.00
_cell.angle_gamma   90.00
#
_symmetry.space_group_name_H-M   'P 1'
#
loop_
_entity.id
_entity.type
_entity.pdbx_description
1 polymer ?
#
loop_
_entity_poly.entity_id
_entity_poly.type
_entity_poly.pdbx_seq_one_letter_code
_entity_poly.pdbx_strand_id
1 'polypeptide(L)'
;MEFFTSQESLTIVQWMLRAIVGFVFFVLLVKLMGQRSLSQVGLLDFVIVLIIGNIIAHPLSDEGLGLEGSMITMSVILILYIIGIYLSLYSKHFRKWFITDPIPLIENGMINNRNMKRARISLDELQTELRMKNIEDIQKVALALWEHGGKVSIFLKTEHLPLTAATFNKPVKPFYYPNTVIKEGTINYKQLHQIGRDEEWLLKKLQDTYSNITIKDILLAAVDDKENLSIFLYNS
;
A
#
# COMPACT_ATOMS: atom_id res chain seq x y z
N MET A 1 18.39 -30.77 18.75
CA MET A 1 17.66 -30.79 17.46
C MET A 1 16.21 -31.27 17.60
N GLU A 2 15.69 -31.51 18.81
CA GLU A 2 14.31 -32.00 19.03
C GLU A 2 13.22 -30.91 19.09
N PHE A 3 13.58 -29.64 18.98
CA PHE A 3 12.63 -28.53 19.11
C PHE A 3 11.64 -28.42 17.94
N PHE A 4 12.09 -28.84 16.75
CA PHE A 4 11.35 -28.74 15.49
C PHE A 4 10.46 -29.97 15.22
N THR A 5 10.68 -31.06 15.94
CA THR A 5 9.97 -32.34 15.81
C THR A 5 8.75 -32.39 16.73
N SER A 6 7.81 -33.29 16.43
CA SER A 6 6.67 -33.59 17.31
C SER A 6 7.15 -34.12 18.66
N GLN A 7 6.45 -33.73 19.74
CA GLN A 7 6.73 -34.20 21.11
C GLN A 7 5.41 -34.55 21.79
N GLU A 8 5.43 -35.48 22.75
CA GLU A 8 4.22 -35.88 23.51
C GLU A 8 3.73 -34.79 24.46
N SER A 9 4.63 -33.90 24.91
CA SER A 9 4.27 -32.71 25.68
C SER A 9 5.32 -31.62 25.51
N LEU A 10 4.90 -30.36 25.59
CA LEU A 10 5.82 -29.21 25.52
C LEU A 10 5.86 -28.45 26.84
N THR A 11 7.07 -28.10 27.27
CA THR A 11 7.29 -27.18 28.38
C THR A 11 6.86 -25.75 28.01
N ILE A 12 6.55 -24.92 29.01
CA ILE A 12 6.19 -23.50 28.83
C ILE A 12 7.27 -22.76 28.02
N VAL A 13 8.55 -23.06 28.26
CA VAL A 13 9.68 -22.44 27.55
C VAL A 13 9.69 -22.84 26.06
N GLN A 14 9.42 -24.11 25.76
CA GLN A 14 9.32 -24.57 24.36
C GLN A 14 8.12 -23.94 23.64
N TRP A 15 6.98 -23.78 24.31
CA TRP A 15 5.83 -23.04 23.77
C TRP A 15 6.18 -21.59 23.43
N MET A 16 6.81 -20.87 24.36
CA MET A 16 7.27 -19.48 24.12
C MET A 16 8.24 -19.40 22.94
N LEU A 17 9.22 -20.31 22.89
CA LEU A 17 10.21 -20.32 21.81
C LEU A 17 9.56 -20.64 20.46
N ARG A 18 8.59 -21.57 20.41
CA ARG A 18 7.84 -21.90 19.18
C ARG A 18 7.05 -20.70 18.70
N ALA A 19 6.37 -19.99 19.60
CA ALA A 19 5.64 -18.77 19.27
C ALA A 19 6.55 -17.68 18.69
N ILE A 20 7.72 -17.44 19.30
CA ILE A 20 8.68 -16.44 18.82
C ILE A 20 9.21 -16.81 17.43
N VAL A 21 9.68 -18.06 17.26
CA VAL A 21 10.23 -18.52 15.97
C VAL A 21 9.15 -18.51 14.88
N GLY A 22 7.96 -19.01 15.18
CA GLY A 22 6.82 -19.01 14.27
C GLY A 22 6.40 -17.60 13.85
N PHE A 23 6.35 -16.66 14.81
CA PHE A 23 6.04 -15.26 14.52
C PHE A 23 7.09 -14.60 13.63
N VAL A 24 8.38 -14.72 13.97
CA VAL A 24 9.47 -14.13 13.17
C VAL A 24 9.46 -14.70 11.75
N PHE A 25 9.28 -16.02 11.63
CA PHE A 25 9.19 -16.68 10.34
C PHE A 25 7.98 -16.22 9.52
N PHE A 26 6.79 -16.14 10.13
CA PHE A 26 5.59 -15.64 9.47
C PHE A 26 5.76 -14.21 8.96
N VAL A 27 6.32 -13.32 9.80
CA VAL A 27 6.61 -11.93 9.40
C VAL A 27 7.60 -11.87 8.23
N LEU A 28 8.63 -12.73 8.22
CA LEU A 28 9.56 -12.84 7.10
C LEU A 28 8.85 -13.28 5.81
N LEU A 29 7.99 -14.31 5.88
CA LEU A 29 7.22 -14.76 4.70
C LEU A 29 6.31 -13.66 4.15
N VAL A 30 5.55 -12.98 5.02
CA VAL A 30 4.67 -11.88 4.60
C VAL A 30 5.49 -10.74 4.00
N LYS A 31 6.66 -10.42 4.56
CA LYS A 31 7.56 -9.40 4.01
C LYS A 31 8.09 -9.79 2.63
N LEU A 32 8.39 -11.07 2.40
CA LEU A 32 8.81 -11.61 1.09
C LEU A 32 7.69 -11.61 0.05
N MET A 33 6.42 -11.74 0.45
CA MET A 33 5.28 -11.56 -0.45
C MET A 33 5.19 -10.14 -1.02
N GLY A 34 5.85 -9.16 -0.38
CA GLY A 34 5.94 -7.78 -0.82
C GLY A 34 4.93 -6.84 -0.15
N GLN A 35 5.18 -5.54 -0.24
CA GLN A 35 4.26 -4.51 0.27
C GLN A 35 3.16 -4.23 -0.77
N ARG A 36 2.11 -5.03 -0.76
CA ARG A 36 0.84 -4.63 -1.39
C ARG A 36 -0.03 -4.03 -0.30
N SER A 37 -0.43 -2.76 -0.47
CA SER A 37 -1.32 -2.08 0.49
C SER A 37 -2.63 -2.86 0.64
N LEU A 38 -3.25 -2.90 1.84
CA LEU A 38 -4.52 -3.61 2.08
C LEU A 38 -5.62 -3.29 1.05
N SER A 39 -5.62 -2.06 0.50
CA SER A 39 -6.56 -1.60 -0.52
C SER A 39 -6.30 -2.14 -1.94
N GLN A 40 -5.16 -2.80 -2.16
CA GLN A 40 -4.68 -3.37 -3.42
C GLN A 40 -4.39 -4.87 -3.31
N VAL A 41 -4.64 -5.49 -2.15
CA VAL A 41 -4.50 -6.94 -1.95
C VAL A 41 -5.46 -7.63 -2.92
N GLY A 42 -4.91 -8.32 -3.91
CA GLY A 42 -5.71 -9.13 -4.82
C GLY A 42 -6.37 -10.28 -4.06
N LEU A 43 -7.45 -10.85 -4.61
CA LEU A 43 -8.12 -12.01 -4.01
C LEU A 43 -7.13 -13.17 -3.73
N LEU A 44 -6.16 -13.36 -4.62
CA LEU A 44 -5.11 -14.39 -4.47
C LEU A 44 -4.21 -14.12 -3.27
N ASP A 45 -3.79 -12.87 -3.08
CA ASP A 45 -2.91 -12.48 -1.97
C ASP A 45 -3.61 -12.75 -0.63
N PHE A 46 -4.91 -12.43 -0.55
CA PHE A 46 -5.73 -12.72 0.61
C PHE A 46 -5.85 -14.22 0.91
N VAL A 47 -6.11 -15.04 -0.12
CA VAL A 47 -6.21 -16.50 0.02
C VAL A 47 -4.88 -17.10 0.51
N ILE A 48 -3.74 -16.64 -0.02
CA ILE A 48 -2.42 -17.15 0.39
C ILE A 48 -2.11 -16.78 1.85
N VAL A 49 -2.40 -15.54 2.27
CA VAL A 49 -2.21 -15.13 3.67
C VAL A 49 -3.09 -15.97 4.62
N LEU A 50 -4.33 -16.26 4.23
CA LEU A 50 -5.23 -17.11 5.02
C LEU A 50 -4.68 -18.54 5.14
N ILE A 51 -4.20 -19.12 4.03
CA ILE A 51 -3.62 -20.47 4.04
C ILE A 51 -2.38 -20.53 4.93
N ILE A 52 -1.45 -19.58 4.78
CA ILE A 52 -0.22 -19.53 5.60
C ILE A 52 -0.58 -19.34 7.08
N GLY A 53 -1.53 -18.44 7.38
CA GLY A 53 -2.04 -18.20 8.73
C GLY A 53 -2.64 -19.45 9.38
N ASN A 54 -3.40 -20.24 8.61
CA ASN A 54 -3.94 -21.51 9.08
C ASN A 54 -2.83 -22.53 9.36
N ILE A 55 -1.86 -22.67 8.44
CA ILE A 55 -0.75 -23.62 8.59
C ILE A 55 0.11 -23.29 9.81
N ILE A 56 0.45 -22.03 10.08
CA ILE A 56 1.25 -21.67 11.26
C ILE A 56 0.48 -21.83 12.56
N ALA A 57 -0.85 -21.68 12.56
CA ALA A 57 -1.67 -21.82 13.78
C ALA A 57 -1.64 -23.24 14.36
N HIS A 58 -1.55 -24.27 13.50
CA HIS A 58 -1.51 -25.68 13.91
C HIS A 58 -0.34 -26.02 14.87
N PRO A 59 0.95 -25.90 14.48
CA PRO A 59 2.08 -26.25 15.36
C PRO A 59 2.25 -25.28 16.54
N LEU A 60 1.55 -24.14 16.53
CA LEU A 60 1.50 -23.19 17.65
C LEU A 60 0.37 -23.48 18.64
N SER A 61 -0.57 -24.36 18.30
CA SER A 61 -1.70 -24.73 19.17
C SER A 61 -1.69 -26.20 19.57
N ASP A 62 -1.01 -27.05 18.81
CA ASP A 62 -0.91 -28.50 19.05
C ASP A 62 0.55 -28.90 19.30
N GLU A 63 0.80 -29.50 20.47
CA GLU A 63 2.13 -29.96 20.88
C GLU A 63 2.63 -31.17 20.09
N GLY A 64 1.70 -32.00 19.61
CA GLY A 64 1.99 -33.17 18.79
C GLY A 64 2.45 -32.83 17.37
N LEU A 65 2.33 -31.57 16.95
CA LEU A 65 2.76 -31.11 15.63
C LEU A 65 4.09 -30.35 15.71
N GLY A 66 5.04 -30.77 14.87
CA GLY A 66 6.33 -30.09 14.73
C GLY A 66 6.23 -28.81 13.89
N LEU A 67 7.11 -27.83 14.18
CA LEU A 67 7.18 -26.57 13.43
C LEU A 67 7.78 -26.78 12.03
N GLU A 68 8.66 -27.77 11.86
CA GLU A 68 9.43 -28.01 10.63
C GLU A 68 8.54 -28.22 9.40
N GLY A 69 7.61 -29.18 9.48
CA GLY A 69 6.72 -29.50 8.37
C GLY A 69 5.92 -28.27 7.94
N SER A 70 5.39 -27.53 8.90
CA SER A 70 4.63 -26.29 8.65
C SER A 70 5.49 -25.22 7.97
N MET A 71 6.74 -25.03 8.42
CA MET A 71 7.69 -24.09 7.80
C MET A 71 8.03 -24.48 6.35
N ILE A 72 8.25 -25.76 6.09
CA ILE A 72 8.51 -26.27 4.74
C ILE A 72 7.28 -26.03 3.84
N THR A 73 6.09 -26.42 4.29
CA THR A 73 4.85 -26.25 3.52
C THR A 73 4.59 -24.78 3.21
N MET A 74 4.71 -23.89 4.19
CA MET A 74 4.55 -22.44 3.97
C MET A 74 5.60 -21.88 3.00
N SER A 75 6.86 -22.33 3.09
CA SER A 75 7.93 -21.92 2.18
C SER A 75 7.64 -22.34 0.73
N VAL A 76 7.18 -23.58 0.54
CA VAL A 76 6.81 -24.09 -0.79
C VAL A 76 5.62 -23.32 -1.37
N ILE A 77 4.59 -23.05 -0.56
CA ILE A 77 3.44 -22.24 -0.98
C ILE A 77 3.89 -20.84 -1.40
N LEU A 78 4.77 -20.20 -0.62
CA LEU A 78 5.31 -18.89 -0.96
C LEU A 78 6.09 -18.93 -2.28
N ILE A 79 6.95 -19.93 -2.49
CA ILE A 79 7.71 -20.11 -3.73
C ILE A 79 6.76 -20.29 -4.92
N LEU A 80 5.74 -21.13 -4.79
CA LEU A 80 4.74 -21.34 -5.83
C LEU A 80 3.96 -20.06 -6.14
N TYR A 81 3.60 -19.28 -5.12
CA TYR A 81 2.96 -17.98 -5.27
C TYR A 81 3.86 -17.00 -6.04
N ILE A 82 5.14 -16.90 -5.67
CA ILE A 82 6.11 -16.04 -6.36
C ILE A 82 6.29 -16.48 -7.83
N ILE A 83 6.46 -17.78 -8.08
CA ILE A 83 6.53 -18.34 -9.43
C ILE A 83 5.26 -18.01 -10.22
N GLY A 84 4.08 -18.16 -9.61
CA GLY A 84 2.80 -17.80 -10.21
C GLY A 84 2.73 -16.33 -10.63
N ILE A 85 3.23 -15.42 -9.80
CA ILE A 85 3.34 -14.00 -10.15
C ILE A 85 4.25 -13.83 -11.37
N TYR A 86 5.47 -14.38 -11.36
CA TYR A 86 6.39 -14.23 -12.49
C TYR A 86 5.85 -14.83 -13.79
N LEU A 87 5.19 -15.99 -13.72
CA LEU A 87 4.50 -16.60 -14.86
C LEU A 87 3.39 -15.71 -15.41
N SER A 88 2.63 -15.04 -14.53
CA SER A 88 1.59 -14.09 -14.94
C SER A 88 2.16 -12.84 -15.64
N LEU A 89 3.40 -12.43 -15.32
CA LEU A 89 4.07 -11.32 -15.98
C LEU A 89 4.53 -11.70 -17.40
N TYR A 90 4.96 -12.95 -17.59
CA TYR A 90 5.50 -13.40 -18.87
C TYR A 90 4.42 -13.88 -19.84
N SER A 91 3.34 -14.50 -19.34
CA SER A 91 2.29 -15.09 -20.18
C SER A 91 0.93 -14.43 -19.98
N LYS A 92 0.38 -13.89 -21.06
CA LYS A 92 -0.98 -13.33 -21.10
C LYS A 92 -2.05 -14.39 -20.76
N HIS A 93 -1.82 -15.65 -21.07
CA HIS A 93 -2.78 -16.72 -20.78
C HIS A 93 -2.85 -17.00 -19.27
N PHE A 94 -1.69 -17.14 -18.61
CA PHE A 94 -1.63 -17.27 -17.15
C PHE A 94 -2.16 -16.01 -16.46
N ARG A 95 -1.81 -14.81 -16.98
CA ARG A 95 -2.37 -13.56 -16.47
C ARG A 95 -3.89 -13.56 -16.50
N LYS A 96 -4.52 -13.96 -17.60
CA LYS A 96 -5.99 -14.01 -17.72
C LYS A 96 -6.64 -15.05 -16.83
N TRP A 97 -5.92 -16.10 -16.45
CA TRP A 97 -6.41 -17.11 -15.51
C TRP A 97 -6.46 -16.58 -14.07
N PHE A 98 -5.46 -15.79 -13.67
CA PHE A 98 -5.38 -15.20 -12.33
C PHE A 98 -6.09 -13.84 -12.20
N ILE A 99 -6.07 -13.03 -13.26
CA ILE A 99 -6.57 -11.65 -13.31
C ILE A 99 -7.53 -11.54 -14.49
N THR A 100 -8.81 -11.38 -14.18
CA THR A 100 -9.83 -11.15 -15.21
C THR A 100 -9.68 -9.77 -15.83
N ASP A 101 -9.83 -9.69 -17.16
CA ASP A 101 -9.86 -8.41 -17.87
C ASP A 101 -11.02 -7.52 -17.33
N PRO A 102 -10.83 -6.18 -17.25
CA PRO A 102 -11.90 -5.28 -16.82
C PRO A 102 -13.15 -5.42 -17.70
N ILE A 103 -14.32 -5.39 -17.08
CA ILE A 103 -15.60 -5.56 -17.79
C ILE A 103 -16.31 -4.19 -17.89
N PRO A 104 -16.61 -3.68 -19.09
CA PRO A 104 -17.29 -2.39 -19.22
C PRO A 104 -18.74 -2.49 -18.76
N LEU A 105 -19.10 -1.75 -17.70
CA LEU A 105 -20.43 -1.68 -17.12
C LEU A 105 -21.26 -0.54 -17.72
N ILE A 106 -20.62 0.61 -17.98
CA ILE A 106 -21.25 1.80 -18.58
C ILE A 106 -20.38 2.26 -19.75
N GLU A 107 -20.99 2.52 -20.89
CA GLU A 107 -20.34 3.13 -22.06
C GLU A 107 -21.19 4.30 -22.55
N ASN A 108 -20.61 5.50 -22.57
CA ASN A 108 -21.26 6.75 -23.00
C ASN A 108 -22.64 7.01 -22.36
N GLY A 109 -22.76 6.76 -21.05
CA GLY A 109 -23.98 6.92 -20.28
C GLY A 109 -25.01 5.81 -20.45
N MET A 110 -24.69 4.72 -21.16
CA MET A 110 -25.55 3.55 -21.30
C MET A 110 -25.03 2.37 -20.48
N ILE A 111 -25.90 1.79 -19.65
CA ILE A 111 -25.57 0.60 -18.86
C ILE A 111 -25.62 -0.65 -19.75
N ASN A 112 -24.55 -1.45 -19.71
CA ASN A 112 -24.49 -2.73 -20.39
C ASN A 112 -24.96 -3.88 -19.48
N ASN A 113 -26.26 -4.20 -19.53
CA ASN A 113 -26.87 -5.23 -18.69
C ASN A 113 -26.24 -6.63 -18.86
N ARG A 114 -25.72 -6.97 -20.05
CA ARG A 114 -25.04 -8.26 -20.27
C ARG A 114 -23.75 -8.32 -19.48
N ASN A 115 -23.00 -7.23 -19.47
CA ASN A 115 -21.75 -7.12 -18.73
C ASN A 115 -21.96 -7.04 -17.22
N MET A 116 -23.03 -6.37 -16.76
CA MET A 116 -23.45 -6.39 -15.35
C MET A 116 -23.68 -7.82 -14.85
N LYS A 117 -24.42 -8.64 -15.62
CA LYS A 117 -24.65 -10.06 -15.29
C LYS A 117 -23.36 -10.87 -15.27
N ARG A 118 -22.44 -10.62 -16.21
CA ARG A 118 -21.13 -11.29 -16.26
C ARG A 118 -20.25 -10.90 -15.07
N ALA A 119 -20.29 -9.63 -14.66
CA ALA A 119 -19.59 -9.11 -13.49
C ALA A 119 -20.27 -9.50 -12.15
N ARG A 120 -21.50 -10.02 -12.21
CA ARG A 120 -22.34 -10.36 -11.04
C ARG A 120 -22.56 -9.18 -10.09
N ILE A 121 -22.65 -7.98 -10.66
CA ILE A 121 -22.96 -6.74 -9.95
C ILE A 121 -24.40 -6.32 -10.23
N SER A 122 -25.13 -5.96 -9.19
CA SER A 122 -26.49 -5.42 -9.28
C SER A 122 -26.49 -3.95 -9.70
N LEU A 123 -27.64 -3.46 -10.19
CA LEU A 123 -27.78 -2.04 -10.51
C LEU A 123 -27.59 -1.16 -9.27
N ASP A 124 -28.07 -1.61 -8.11
CA ASP A 124 -27.97 -0.87 -6.84
C ASP A 124 -26.53 -0.74 -6.36
N GLU A 125 -25.72 -1.79 -6.53
CA GLU A 125 -24.28 -1.75 -6.25
C GLU A 125 -23.55 -0.78 -7.18
N LEU A 126 -23.84 -0.83 -8.50
CA LEU A 126 -23.27 0.13 -9.44
C LEU A 126 -23.64 1.57 -9.10
N GLN A 127 -24.90 1.83 -8.74
CA GLN A 127 -25.35 3.16 -8.30
C GLN A 127 -24.68 3.59 -6.99
N THR A 128 -24.42 2.66 -6.07
CA THR A 128 -23.70 2.91 -4.83
C THR A 128 -22.26 3.32 -5.14
N GLU A 129 -21.57 2.61 -6.03
CA GLU A 129 -20.21 2.94 -6.47
C GLU A 129 -20.13 4.33 -7.14
N LEU A 130 -21.11 4.66 -8.00
CA LEU A 130 -21.21 6.00 -8.59
C LEU A 130 -21.40 7.08 -7.52
N ARG A 131 -22.26 6.85 -6.53
CA ARG A 131 -22.52 7.78 -5.43
C ARG A 131 -21.30 7.98 -4.54
N MET A 132 -20.56 6.91 -4.25
CA MET A 132 -19.29 6.97 -3.51
C MET A 132 -18.23 7.82 -4.24
N LYS A 133 -18.38 8.00 -5.57
CA LYS A 133 -17.55 8.90 -6.38
C LYS A 133 -18.20 10.27 -6.65
N ASN A 134 -19.27 10.62 -5.93
CA ASN A 134 -20.05 11.85 -6.10
C ASN A 134 -20.62 12.03 -7.52
N ILE A 135 -21.02 10.93 -8.17
CA ILE A 135 -21.67 10.94 -9.48
C ILE A 135 -23.14 10.61 -9.27
N GLU A 136 -24.00 11.60 -9.52
CA GLU A 136 -25.44 11.49 -9.36
C GLU A 136 -26.15 11.05 -10.65
N ASP A 137 -25.58 11.37 -11.81
CA ASP A 137 -26.16 11.07 -13.12
C ASP A 137 -25.22 10.20 -13.95
N ILE A 138 -25.75 9.03 -14.35
CA ILE A 138 -25.09 8.04 -15.19
C ILE A 138 -24.75 8.63 -16.57
N GLN A 139 -25.54 9.58 -17.09
CA GLN A 139 -25.27 10.19 -18.39
C GLN A 139 -23.96 10.98 -18.43
N LYS A 140 -23.42 11.38 -17.27
CA LYS A 140 -22.12 12.05 -17.15
C LYS A 140 -20.94 11.09 -17.34
N VAL A 141 -21.18 9.79 -17.24
CA VAL A 141 -20.14 8.75 -17.31
C VAL A 141 -19.82 8.43 -18.77
N ALA A 142 -18.56 8.58 -19.15
CA ALA A 142 -18.05 8.14 -20.44
C ALA A 142 -17.76 6.64 -20.44
N LEU A 143 -17.14 6.14 -19.37
CA LEU A 143 -16.79 4.73 -19.21
C LEU A 143 -16.80 4.35 -17.74
N ALA A 144 -17.43 3.23 -17.40
CA ALA A 144 -17.23 2.58 -16.11
C ALA A 144 -16.80 1.13 -16.32
N LEU A 145 -15.71 0.71 -15.68
CA LEU A 145 -15.18 -0.65 -15.78
C LEU A 145 -15.25 -1.34 -14.42
N TRP A 146 -15.64 -2.60 -14.43
CA TRP A 146 -15.49 -3.50 -13.31
C TRP A 146 -14.05 -4.03 -13.27
N GLU A 147 -13.29 -3.63 -12.26
CA GLU A 147 -11.88 -3.97 -12.10
C GLU A 147 -11.68 -5.29 -11.34
N HIS A 148 -10.54 -5.93 -11.57
CA HIS A 148 -10.09 -7.06 -10.75
C HIS A 148 -9.89 -6.59 -9.30
N GLY A 149 -10.64 -7.19 -8.37
CA GLY A 149 -10.69 -6.75 -6.96
C GLY A 149 -12.04 -6.17 -6.54
N GLY A 150 -13.04 -6.15 -7.42
CA GLY A 150 -14.42 -5.81 -7.06
C GLY A 150 -14.68 -4.32 -6.90
N LYS A 151 -13.92 -3.49 -7.62
CA LYS A 151 -14.04 -2.03 -7.61
C LYS A 151 -14.51 -1.55 -8.97
N VAL A 152 -15.21 -0.42 -9.01
CA VAL A 152 -15.57 0.23 -10.27
C VAL A 152 -14.61 1.39 -10.54
N SER A 153 -13.92 1.37 -11.67
CA SER A 153 -13.21 2.55 -12.20
C SER A 153 -14.17 3.35 -13.08
N ILE A 154 -14.17 4.68 -12.94
CA ILE A 154 -15.16 5.56 -13.57
C ILE A 154 -14.45 6.74 -14.22
N PHE A 155 -14.79 6.99 -15.49
CA PHE A 155 -14.31 8.09 -16.29
C PHE A 155 -15.50 8.94 -16.72
N LEU A 156 -15.45 10.23 -16.41
CA LEU A 156 -16.49 11.19 -16.80
C LEU A 156 -16.26 11.69 -18.23
N LYS A 157 -17.35 12.13 -18.87
CA LYS A 157 -17.28 12.89 -20.12
C LYS A 157 -16.50 14.18 -19.91
N THR A 158 -15.83 14.65 -20.96
CA THR A 158 -14.95 15.83 -20.91
C THR A 158 -15.63 17.07 -20.33
N GLU A 159 -16.91 17.29 -20.66
CA GLU A 159 -17.73 18.41 -20.17
C GLU A 159 -18.01 18.39 -18.65
N HIS A 160 -17.79 17.26 -17.98
CA HIS A 160 -17.99 17.08 -16.55
C HIS A 160 -16.69 16.89 -15.75
N LEU A 161 -15.53 16.99 -16.42
CA LEU A 161 -14.24 16.94 -15.73
C LEU A 161 -13.98 18.24 -14.94
N PRO A 162 -13.29 18.18 -13.79
CA PRO A 162 -12.89 19.37 -13.07
C PRO A 162 -11.93 20.21 -13.92
N LEU A 163 -12.09 21.53 -13.86
CA LEU A 163 -11.22 22.46 -14.58
C LEU A 163 -9.81 22.41 -13.99
N THR A 164 -8.81 22.32 -14.87
CA THR A 164 -7.39 22.33 -14.47
C THR A 164 -6.76 23.68 -14.81
N ALA A 165 -5.64 24.02 -14.17
CA ALA A 165 -4.91 25.25 -14.50
C ALA A 165 -4.48 25.31 -15.99
N ALA A 166 -4.25 24.15 -16.62
CA ALA A 166 -3.96 24.03 -18.05
C ALA A 166 -5.15 24.47 -18.92
N THR A 167 -6.39 24.26 -18.47
CA THR A 167 -7.61 24.71 -19.18
C THR A 167 -7.64 26.23 -19.36
N PHE A 168 -7.01 26.98 -18.44
CA PHE A 168 -6.94 28.44 -18.47
C PHE A 168 -5.63 28.99 -19.08
N ASN A 169 -4.79 28.12 -19.64
CA ASN A 169 -3.44 28.49 -20.12
C ASN A 169 -2.63 29.29 -19.09
N LYS A 170 -2.87 29.03 -17.79
CA LYS A 170 -2.15 29.72 -16.72
C LYS A 170 -0.81 29.03 -16.50
N PRO A 171 0.30 29.78 -16.34
CA PRO A 171 1.57 29.19 -15.97
C PRO A 171 1.44 28.52 -14.60
N VAL A 172 1.61 27.20 -14.58
CA VAL A 172 1.63 26.41 -13.34
C VAL A 172 3.07 26.38 -12.85
N LYS A 173 3.30 26.79 -11.60
CA LYS A 173 4.62 26.62 -10.99
C LYS A 173 4.90 25.12 -10.84
N PRO A 174 6.11 24.64 -11.15
CA PRO A 174 6.48 23.26 -10.87
C PRO A 174 6.24 22.93 -9.39
N PHE A 175 5.79 21.71 -9.11
CA PHE A 175 5.72 21.24 -7.74
C PHE A 175 7.14 20.94 -7.26
N TYR A 176 7.51 21.50 -6.11
CA TYR A 176 8.78 21.21 -5.45
C TYR A 176 8.49 20.50 -4.13
N TYR A 177 9.15 19.37 -3.92
CA TYR A 177 9.04 18.66 -2.66
C TYR A 177 9.86 19.39 -1.59
N PRO A 178 9.24 19.86 -0.50
CA PRO A 178 9.97 20.57 0.54
C PRO A 178 10.98 19.63 1.20
N ASN A 179 12.24 20.05 1.25
CA ASN A 179 13.32 19.25 1.81
C ASN A 179 13.28 19.36 3.33
N THR A 180 12.91 18.28 4.02
CA THR A 180 12.89 18.26 5.49
C THR A 180 14.31 18.20 6.02
N VAL A 181 14.76 19.30 6.62
CA VAL A 181 16.12 19.49 7.14
C VAL A 181 16.22 19.22 8.64
N ILE A 182 15.14 19.47 9.40
CA ILE A 182 15.02 19.07 10.81
C ILE A 182 13.76 18.25 10.97
N LYS A 183 13.86 17.14 11.68
CA LYS A 183 12.72 16.34 12.10
C LYS A 183 12.90 15.95 13.56
N GLU A 184 11.89 16.24 14.37
CA GLU A 184 11.80 15.88 15.79
C GLU A 184 13.05 16.30 16.59
N GLY A 185 13.54 17.51 16.34
CA GLY A 185 14.73 18.04 17.01
C GLY A 185 16.06 17.46 16.53
N THR A 186 16.08 16.70 15.43
CA THR A 186 17.30 16.15 14.83
C THR A 186 17.51 16.69 13.41
N ILE A 187 18.76 17.05 13.10
CA ILE A 187 19.14 17.51 11.76
C ILE A 187 19.32 16.30 10.84
N ASN A 188 18.71 16.36 9.65
CA ASN A 188 18.95 15.39 8.59
C ASN A 188 20.12 15.85 7.70
N TYR A 189 21.33 15.50 8.11
CA TYR A 189 22.57 15.82 7.38
C TYR A 189 22.57 15.31 5.94
N LYS A 190 21.98 14.13 5.69
CA LYS A 190 21.89 13.57 4.34
C LYS A 190 21.04 14.46 3.43
N GLN A 191 19.91 14.95 3.93
CA GLN A 191 19.06 15.87 3.17
C GLN A 191 19.73 17.23 2.97
N LEU A 192 20.43 17.73 4.00
CA LEU A 192 21.18 18.99 3.93
C LEU A 192 22.26 18.95 2.83
N HIS A 193 23.05 17.88 2.79
CA HIS A 193 24.06 17.71 1.75
C HIS A 193 23.45 17.53 0.36
N GLN A 194 22.29 16.88 0.25
CA GLN A 194 21.58 16.73 -1.02
C GLN A 194 21.10 18.06 -1.59
N ILE A 195 20.76 19.04 -0.74
CA ILE A 195 20.43 20.41 -1.17
C ILE A 195 21.67 21.30 -1.31
N GLY A 196 22.88 20.75 -1.12
CA GLY A 196 24.14 21.48 -1.20
C GLY A 196 24.28 22.55 -0.11
N ARG A 197 23.73 22.29 1.08
CA ARG A 197 23.83 23.17 2.25
C ARG A 197 24.46 22.44 3.42
N ASP A 198 25.03 23.22 4.34
CA ASP A 198 25.69 22.76 5.55
C ASP A 198 24.91 23.20 6.81
N GLU A 199 25.30 22.63 7.94
CA GLU A 199 24.68 22.93 9.23
C GLU A 199 24.80 24.41 9.58
N GLU A 200 25.92 25.04 9.21
CA GLU A 200 26.15 26.47 9.43
C GLU A 200 25.13 27.33 8.70
N TRP A 201 24.82 27.01 7.43
CA TRP A 201 23.77 27.67 6.68
C TRP A 201 22.41 27.53 7.34
N LEU A 202 22.07 26.33 7.83
CA LEU A 202 20.80 26.06 8.50
C LEU A 202 20.67 26.86 9.79
N LEU A 203 21.71 26.87 10.63
CA LEU A 203 21.75 27.61 11.89
C LEU A 203 21.64 29.11 11.65
N LYS A 204 22.35 29.65 10.66
CA LYS A 204 22.25 31.06 10.28
C LYS A 204 20.85 31.40 9.81
N LYS A 205 20.26 30.58 8.94
CA LYS A 205 18.90 30.80 8.42
C LYS A 205 17.84 30.74 9.53
N LEU A 206 18.02 29.84 10.51
CA LEU A 206 17.17 29.77 11.69
C LEU A 206 17.27 31.04 12.53
N GLN A 207 18.48 31.51 12.82
CA GLN A 207 18.71 32.74 13.60
C GLN A 207 18.18 34.00 12.90
N ASP A 208 18.38 34.10 11.58
CA ASP A 208 17.94 35.23 10.77
C ASP A 208 16.41 35.31 10.67
N THR A 209 15.73 34.16 10.64
CA THR A 209 14.28 34.08 10.40
C THR A 209 13.47 33.97 11.69
N TYR A 210 14.03 33.34 12.73
CA TYR A 210 13.35 33.09 14.01
C TYR A 210 14.28 33.36 15.18
N SER A 211 13.95 34.38 15.98
CA SER A 211 14.73 34.70 17.18
C SER A 211 14.42 33.72 18.31
N ASN A 212 15.46 33.19 18.96
CA ASN A 212 15.40 32.43 20.23
C ASN A 212 14.79 31.00 20.16
N ILE A 213 15.02 30.26 19.09
CA ILE A 213 14.55 28.86 18.94
C ILE A 213 15.74 27.90 18.91
N THR A 214 15.70 26.84 19.71
CA THR A 214 16.71 25.77 19.67
C THR A 214 16.24 24.65 18.73
N ILE A 215 17.18 23.94 18.11
CA ILE A 215 16.86 22.79 17.24
C ILE A 215 15.90 21.81 17.93
N LYS A 216 16.08 21.56 19.23
CA LYS A 216 15.24 20.65 20.02
C LYS A 216 13.77 21.06 20.13
N ASP A 217 13.47 22.34 19.96
CA ASP A 217 12.10 22.86 20.02
C ASP A 217 11.35 22.66 18.69
N ILE A 218 12.10 22.34 17.62
CA ILE A 218 11.60 22.20 16.26
C ILE A 218 11.15 20.75 16.02
N LEU A 219 9.83 20.59 15.84
CA LEU A 219 9.23 19.35 15.38
C LEU A 219 9.57 19.08 13.91
N LEU A 220 9.50 20.11 13.06
CA LEU A 220 9.82 19.98 11.64
C LEU A 220 10.37 21.29 11.09
N ALA A 221 11.49 21.24 10.38
CA ALA A 221 11.92 22.33 9.53
C ALA A 221 12.08 21.84 8.09
N ALA A 222 11.52 22.60 7.16
CA ALA A 222 11.56 22.30 5.75
C ALA A 222 12.03 23.51 4.94
N VAL A 223 12.84 23.22 3.93
CA VAL A 223 13.37 24.21 2.98
C VAL A 223 12.70 24.00 1.63
N ASP A 224 12.10 25.06 1.09
CA ASP A 224 11.54 25.06 -0.26
C ASP A 224 12.62 25.29 -1.34
N ASP A 225 12.21 25.25 -2.61
CA ASP A 225 13.06 25.51 -3.77
C ASP A 225 13.65 26.93 -3.84
N LYS A 226 13.11 27.85 -3.04
CA LYS A 226 13.51 29.26 -2.95
C LYS A 226 14.31 29.56 -1.69
N GLU A 227 14.77 28.52 -0.99
CA GLU A 227 15.52 28.62 0.25
C GLU A 227 14.74 29.29 1.41
N ASN A 228 13.41 29.26 1.37
CA ASN A 228 12.60 29.68 2.51
C ASN A 228 12.51 28.54 3.51
N LEU A 229 12.77 28.88 4.77
CA LEU A 229 12.74 27.96 5.88
C LEU A 229 11.38 28.06 6.60
N SER A 230 10.59 27.00 6.50
CA SER A 230 9.35 26.85 7.27
C SER A 230 9.61 25.94 8.46
N ILE A 231 9.28 26.39 9.67
CA ILE A 231 9.43 25.58 10.89
C ILE A 231 8.08 25.32 11.56
N PHE A 232 8.00 24.20 12.24
CA PHE A 232 6.89 23.78 13.09
C PHE A 232 7.48 23.38 14.43
N LEU A 233 6.95 23.94 15.52
CA LEU A 233 7.46 23.74 16.88
C LEU A 233 6.59 22.73 17.63
N TYR A 234 7.15 22.09 18.65
CA TYR A 234 6.39 21.18 19.52
C TYR A 234 5.25 21.87 20.28
N ASN A 235 5.41 23.15 20.64
CA ASN A 235 4.45 23.91 21.44
C ASN A 235 3.89 25.10 20.62
N SER A 236 3.11 24.78 19.59
CA SER A 236 2.38 25.78 18.77
C SER A 236 1.17 26.33 19.50
#